data_AF-G5RYV7-F1
#
_entry.id   AF-G5RYV7-F1
#
_cell.length_a   1.000
_cell.length_b   1.000
_cell.length_c   1.000
_cell.angle_alpha   90.00
_cell.angle_beta   90.00
_cell.angle_gamma   90.00
#
_symmetry.space_group_name_H-M   'P 1'
#
loop_
_entity.id
_entity.type
_entity.pdbx_description
1 polymer ?
#
loop_
_entity_poly.entity_id
_entity_poly.type
_entity_poly.pdbx_seq_one_letter_code
_entity_poly.pdbx_strand_id
1 'polypeptide(L)'
;LALAAAFGLVDVFCMAQVYIHASVATWQHSNTLALFFGTSGIIGSVVIALAYLRNAGAAMRCAVVVVALMVLIRLIMQPLWLADINAVDTTVVTFPHHPLQALAQLRDVYLLGWCVSAAGMLCFAAGGLRNARGTLVAGSVLLLIGEIMLRYVFFSIG
;
A
#
# COMPACT_ATOMS: atom_id res chain seq x y z
N LEU A 1 2.78 -14.07 20.24
CA LEU A 1 2.21 -13.09 19.29
C LEU A 1 3.23 -12.05 18.84
N ALA A 2 3.88 -11.30 19.74
CA ALA A 2 4.88 -10.29 19.36
C ALA A 2 6.03 -10.84 18.50
N LEU A 3 6.58 -12.01 18.87
CA LEU A 3 7.63 -12.68 18.08
C LEU A 3 7.14 -13.06 16.66
N ALA A 4 5.91 -13.55 16.53
CA ALA A 4 5.33 -13.91 15.24
C ALA A 4 5.08 -12.66 14.37
N ALA A 5 4.63 -11.55 14.98
CA ALA A 5 4.51 -10.28 14.28
C ALA A 5 5.88 -9.76 13.81
N ALA A 6 6.92 -9.88 14.63
CA ALA A 6 8.28 -9.50 14.24
C ALA A 6 8.80 -10.35 13.07
N PHE A 7 8.63 -11.69 13.13
CA PHE A 7 9.01 -12.56 12.01
C PHE A 7 8.19 -12.28 10.74
N GLY A 8 6.90 -11.96 10.86
CA GLY A 8 6.09 -11.54 9.72
C GLY A 8 6.59 -10.25 9.07
N LEU A 9 7.04 -9.26 9.86
CA LEU A 9 7.64 -8.04 9.32
C LEU A 9 8.99 -8.31 8.63
N VAL A 10 9.80 -9.21 9.18
CA VAL A 10 11.05 -9.65 8.54
C VAL A 10 10.76 -10.36 7.23
N ASP A 11 9.73 -11.21 7.17
CA ASP A 11 9.33 -11.89 5.93
C ASP A 11 8.89 -10.88 4.85
N VAL A 12 8.05 -9.90 5.22
CA VAL A 12 7.63 -8.81 4.31
C VAL A 12 8.84 -8.00 3.83
N PHE A 13 9.82 -7.73 4.70
CA PHE A 13 11.07 -7.07 4.32
C PHE A 13 11.85 -7.89 3.29
N CYS A 14 12.12 -9.17 3.59
CA CYS A 14 12.85 -10.07 2.71
C CYS A 14 12.17 -10.17 1.34
N MET A 15 10.85 -10.29 1.33
CA MET A 15 10.05 -10.33 0.10
C MET A 15 10.27 -9.04 -0.72
N ALA A 16 10.16 -7.85 -0.10
CA ALA A 16 10.38 -6.58 -0.79
C ALA A 16 11.83 -6.44 -1.34
N GLN A 17 12.83 -6.97 -0.63
CA GLN A 17 14.23 -6.93 -1.07
C GLN A 17 14.47 -7.71 -2.36
N VAL A 18 13.75 -8.82 -2.58
CA VAL A 18 13.82 -9.59 -3.83
C VAL A 18 13.40 -8.72 -5.02
N TYR A 19 12.34 -7.91 -4.88
CA TYR A 19 11.88 -7.00 -5.94
C TYR A 19 12.83 -5.83 -6.16
N ILE A 20 13.39 -5.25 -5.08
CA ILE A 20 14.34 -4.13 -5.18
C ILE A 20 15.63 -4.53 -5.91
N HIS A 21 16.06 -5.78 -5.76
CA HIS A 21 17.27 -6.29 -6.42
C HIS A 21 16.97 -7.07 -7.70
N ALA A 22 15.71 -7.10 -8.16
CA ALA A 22 15.35 -7.62 -9.48
C ALA A 22 15.79 -6.64 -10.57
N SER A 23 15.86 -7.09 -11.83
CA SER A 23 16.26 -6.27 -12.98
C SER A 23 15.11 -5.42 -13.57
N VAL A 24 14.12 -5.05 -12.77
CA VAL A 24 12.94 -4.30 -13.20
C VAL A 24 12.99 -2.88 -12.63
N ALA A 25 13.21 -1.89 -13.50
CA ALA A 25 13.46 -0.50 -13.09
C ALA A 25 12.39 0.10 -12.16
N THR A 26 11.12 -0.27 -12.32
CA THR A 26 10.00 0.22 -11.50
C THR A 26 10.03 -0.29 -10.06
N TRP A 27 10.67 -1.44 -9.81
CA TRP A 27 10.75 -2.09 -8.52
C TRP A 27 12.03 -1.77 -7.73
N GLN A 28 13.09 -1.33 -8.42
CA GLN A 28 14.42 -1.00 -7.88
C GLN A 28 14.44 0.30 -7.04
N HIS A 29 13.47 0.49 -6.15
CA HIS A 29 13.34 1.69 -5.34
C HIS A 29 12.75 1.38 -3.96
N SER A 30 13.07 2.21 -2.97
CA SER A 30 12.54 2.12 -1.60
C SER A 30 11.02 2.19 -1.51
N ASN A 31 10.34 2.73 -2.54
CA ASN A 31 8.88 2.72 -2.64
C ASN A 31 8.30 1.29 -2.58
N THR A 32 9.03 0.29 -3.06
CA THR A 32 8.63 -1.12 -2.95
C THR A 32 8.42 -1.52 -1.49
N LEU A 33 9.29 -1.10 -0.56
CA LEU A 33 9.09 -1.33 0.88
C LEU A 33 7.81 -0.67 1.39
N ALA A 34 7.53 0.57 0.98
CA ALA A 34 6.31 1.28 1.36
C ALA A 34 5.03 0.59 0.84
N LEU A 35 5.09 0.01 -0.36
CA LEU A 35 4.01 -0.82 -0.90
C LEU A 35 3.83 -2.10 -0.09
N PHE A 36 4.90 -2.82 0.23
CA PHE A 36 4.81 -4.08 0.98
C PHE A 36 4.36 -3.90 2.43
N PHE A 37 5.06 -3.09 3.21
CA PHE A 37 4.67 -2.80 4.58
C PHE A 37 3.31 -2.13 4.68
N GLY A 38 3.02 -1.19 3.77
CA GLY A 38 1.72 -0.54 3.76
C GLY A 38 0.56 -1.52 3.60
N THR A 39 0.70 -2.57 2.77
CA THR A 39 -0.38 -3.55 2.58
C THR A 39 -0.56 -4.38 3.83
N SER A 40 0.53 -4.87 4.42
CA SER A 40 0.45 -5.64 5.67
C SER A 40 -0.17 -4.82 6.80
N GLY A 41 0.18 -3.54 6.93
CA GLY A 41 -0.36 -2.64 7.94
C GLY A 41 -1.84 -2.33 7.72
N ILE A 42 -2.24 -2.05 6.48
CA ILE A 42 -3.64 -1.75 6.12
C ILE A 42 -4.51 -3.00 6.30
N ILE A 43 -4.14 -4.13 5.71
CA ILE A 43 -4.93 -5.38 5.81
C ILE A 43 -5.00 -5.85 7.26
N GLY A 44 -3.88 -5.84 7.99
CA GLY A 44 -3.86 -6.20 9.41
C GLY A 44 -4.79 -5.31 10.25
N SER A 45 -4.79 -4.01 10.00
CA SER A 45 -5.67 -3.05 10.68
C SER A 45 -7.15 -3.25 10.33
N VAL A 46 -7.46 -3.57 9.08
CA VAL A 46 -8.82 -3.93 8.64
C VAL A 46 -9.30 -5.20 9.34
N VAL A 47 -8.46 -6.24 9.40
CA VAL A 47 -8.79 -7.50 10.10
C VAL A 47 -9.05 -7.24 11.59
N ILE A 48 -8.19 -6.47 12.26
CA ILE A 48 -8.39 -6.10 13.67
C ILE A 48 -9.70 -5.32 13.85
N ALA A 49 -9.96 -4.34 12.99
CA ALA A 49 -11.16 -3.52 13.08
C ALA A 49 -12.45 -4.35 12.89
N LEU A 50 -12.45 -5.31 11.96
CA LEU A 50 -13.59 -6.18 11.69
C LEU A 50 -13.76 -7.29 12.74
N ALA A 51 -12.66 -7.85 13.27
CA ALA A 51 -12.69 -8.88 14.30
C ALA A 51 -13.13 -8.33 15.67
N TYR A 52 -12.77 -7.08 15.98
CA TYR A 52 -13.02 -6.47 17.29
C TYR A 52 -14.00 -5.28 17.24
N LEU A 53 -14.92 -5.30 16.26
CA LEU A 53 -15.95 -4.27 15.99
C LEU A 53 -16.66 -3.70 17.23
N ARG A 54 -16.74 -4.45 18.33
CA ARG A 54 -17.59 -4.13 19.48
C ARG A 54 -16.83 -3.61 20.71
N ASN A 55 -15.52 -3.87 20.86
CA ASN A 55 -14.87 -3.75 22.19
C ASN A 55 -13.35 -3.52 22.21
N ALA A 56 -12.81 -2.73 21.28
CA ALA A 56 -11.37 -2.45 21.28
C ALA A 56 -11.03 -0.98 21.06
N GLY A 57 -11.51 -0.09 21.93
CA GLY A 57 -11.30 1.36 21.79
C GLY A 57 -9.83 1.76 21.56
N ALA A 58 -8.89 1.17 22.32
CA ALA A 58 -7.46 1.41 22.11
C ALA A 58 -6.92 0.76 20.81
N ALA A 59 -7.25 -0.50 20.55
CA ALA A 59 -6.77 -1.18 19.34
C ALA A 59 -7.33 -0.57 18.05
N MET A 60 -8.57 -0.08 18.07
CA MET A 60 -9.19 0.64 16.96
C MET A 60 -8.48 1.96 16.69
N ARG A 61 -8.14 2.72 17.74
CA ARG A 61 -7.33 3.94 17.59
C ARG A 61 -5.95 3.62 17.01
N CYS A 62 -5.30 2.57 17.48
CA CYS A 62 -4.04 2.10 16.90
C CYS A 62 -4.20 1.70 15.42
N ALA A 63 -5.25 0.95 15.07
CA ALA A 63 -5.55 0.56 13.69
C ALA A 63 -5.77 1.78 12.78
N VAL A 64 -6.53 2.78 13.25
CA VAL A 64 -6.74 4.05 12.52
C VAL A 64 -5.42 4.78 12.31
N VAL A 65 -4.57 4.88 13.34
CA VAL A 65 -3.26 5.53 13.23
C VAL A 65 -2.35 4.77 12.26
N VAL A 66 -2.31 3.43 12.34
CA VAL A 66 -1.51 2.61 11.43
C VAL A 66 -1.98 2.78 9.98
N VAL A 67 -3.28 2.69 9.70
CA VAL A 67 -3.83 2.92 8.35
C VAL A 67 -3.47 4.32 7.86
N ALA A 68 -3.65 5.35 8.69
CA ALA A 68 -3.33 6.72 8.31
C ALA A 68 -1.84 6.87 7.97
N LEU A 69 -0.94 6.37 8.83
CA LEU A 69 0.50 6.41 8.57
C LEU A 69 0.88 5.67 7.29
N MET A 70 0.37 4.45 7.09
CA MET A 70 0.70 3.65 5.90
C MET A 70 0.24 4.31 4.60
N VAL A 71 -0.98 4.87 4.58
CA VAL A 71 -1.53 5.57 3.39
C VAL A 71 -0.77 6.87 3.14
N LEU A 72 -0.47 7.66 4.18
CA LEU A 72 0.26 8.92 4.04
C LEU A 72 1.72 8.70 3.60
N ILE A 73 2.43 7.71 4.17
CA ILE A 73 3.78 7.36 3.74
C ILE A 73 3.79 7.01 2.26
N ARG A 74 2.82 6.22 1.79
CA ARG A 74 2.70 5.89 0.37
C ARG A 74 2.40 7.11 -0.50
N LEU A 75 1.46 7.96 -0.10
CA LEU A 75 1.17 9.20 -0.83
C LEU A 75 2.40 10.12 -0.96
N ILE A 76 3.30 10.12 0.03
CA ILE A 76 4.56 10.87 -0.02
C ILE A 76 5.61 10.16 -0.89
N MET A 77 5.73 8.83 -0.80
CA MET A 77 6.72 8.06 -1.56
C MET A 77 6.44 8.03 -3.06
N GLN A 78 5.18 8.20 -3.45
CA GLN A 78 4.75 8.18 -4.84
C GLN A 78 5.35 9.27 -5.74
N PRO A 79 5.26 10.57 -5.42
CA PRO A 79 5.88 11.61 -6.23
C PRO A 79 7.41 11.49 -6.26
N LEU A 80 8.04 11.03 -5.16
CA LEU A 80 9.48 10.78 -5.10
C LEU A 80 9.87 9.66 -6.09
N TRP A 81 9.18 8.53 -6.02
CA TRP A 81 9.39 7.41 -6.93
C TRP A 81 9.16 7.76 -8.41
N LEU A 82 8.12 8.55 -8.71
CA LEU A 82 7.87 9.04 -10.07
C LEU A 82 8.97 9.97 -10.56
N ALA A 83 9.49 10.86 -9.72
CA ALA A 83 10.58 11.76 -10.09
C ALA A 83 11.86 10.98 -10.40
N ASP A 84 12.22 10.02 -9.54
CA ASP A 84 13.43 9.23 -9.70
C ASP A 84 13.37 8.33 -10.94
N ILE A 85 12.23 7.66 -11.18
CA ILE A 85 12.06 6.79 -12.34
C ILE A 85 12.14 7.56 -13.66
N ASN A 86 11.55 8.76 -13.73
CA ASN A 86 11.62 9.57 -14.94
C ASN A 86 13.01 10.15 -15.19
N ALA A 87 13.89 10.15 -14.18
CA ALA A 87 15.29 10.58 -14.31
C ALA A 87 16.24 9.44 -14.73
N VAL A 88 15.81 8.17 -14.65
CA VAL A 88 16.63 7.03 -15.07
C VAL A 88 16.73 6.99 -16.59
N ASP A 89 17.97 6.99 -17.10
CA ASP A 89 18.25 6.85 -18.51
C ASP A 89 17.92 5.42 -18.98
N THR A 90 16.99 5.30 -19.93
CA THR A 90 16.45 4.03 -20.41
C THR A 90 17.24 3.44 -21.58
N THR A 91 18.41 4.00 -21.90
CA THR A 91 19.23 3.57 -23.03
C THR A 91 19.98 2.26 -22.80
N VAL A 92 20.05 1.77 -21.55
CA VAL A 92 20.66 0.48 -21.18
C VAL A 92 19.56 -0.53 -20.82
N VAL A 93 18.79 -0.96 -21.82
CA VAL A 93 17.74 -1.97 -21.63
C VAL A 93 18.32 -3.37 -21.79
N THR A 94 18.51 -4.08 -20.68
CA THR A 94 19.01 -5.47 -20.69
C THR A 94 17.92 -6.51 -21.02
N PHE A 95 16.63 -6.16 -20.93
CA PHE A 95 15.50 -7.08 -21.20
C PHE A 95 14.38 -6.40 -22.02
N PRO A 96 13.67 -7.10 -22.93
CA PRO A 96 12.65 -6.54 -23.83
C PRO A 96 11.34 -6.10 -23.15
N HIS A 97 11.37 -5.86 -21.83
CA HIS A 97 10.25 -5.39 -21.05
C HIS A 97 10.31 -3.86 -20.97
N HIS A 98 9.21 -3.18 -21.28
CA HIS A 98 9.09 -1.71 -21.23
C HIS A 98 8.24 -1.29 -20.01
N PRO A 99 8.76 -1.41 -18.78
CA PRO A 99 7.98 -1.21 -17.55
C PRO A 99 7.46 0.23 -17.42
N LEU A 100 8.16 1.21 -17.99
CA LEU A 100 7.70 2.61 -18.03
C LEU A 100 6.51 2.82 -18.95
N GLN A 101 6.46 2.09 -20.07
CA GLN A 101 5.33 2.14 -20.99
C GLN A 101 4.09 1.48 -20.36
N ALA A 102 4.27 0.35 -19.69
CA ALA A 102 3.20 -0.30 -18.92
C ALA A 102 2.68 0.62 -17.80
N LEU A 103 3.57 1.32 -17.09
CA LEU A 103 3.18 2.32 -16.09
C LEU A 103 2.39 3.48 -16.71
N ALA A 104 2.81 3.98 -17.88
CA ALA A 104 2.09 5.04 -18.57
C ALA A 104 0.66 4.61 -18.95
N GLN A 105 0.47 3.37 -19.39
CA GLN A 105 -0.85 2.80 -19.72
C GLN A 105 -1.73 2.60 -18.48
N LEU A 106 -1.13 2.26 -17.34
CA LEU A 106 -1.85 2.01 -16.09
C LEU A 106 -1.94 3.23 -15.17
N ARG A 107 -1.48 4.40 -15.61
CA ARG A 107 -1.37 5.60 -14.77
C ARG A 107 -2.71 6.00 -14.16
N ASP A 108 -3.79 5.95 -14.93
CA ASP A 108 -5.11 6.33 -14.43
C ASP A 108 -5.62 5.34 -13.37
N VAL A 109 -5.38 4.05 -13.57
CA VAL A 109 -5.71 2.99 -12.60
C VAL A 109 -4.90 3.19 -11.30
N TYR A 110 -3.63 3.55 -11.44
CA TYR A 110 -2.74 3.81 -10.31
C TYR A 110 -3.21 5.01 -9.48
N LEU A 111 -3.51 6.14 -10.14
CA LEU A 111 -4.06 7.34 -9.50
C LEU A 111 -5.40 7.06 -8.84
N LEU A 112 -6.30 6.32 -9.51
CA LEU A 112 -7.59 5.96 -8.94
C LEU A 112 -7.42 5.09 -7.69
N GLY A 113 -6.48 4.14 -7.71
CA GLY A 113 -6.13 3.34 -6.54
C GLY A 113 -5.69 4.20 -5.35
N TRP A 114 -4.94 5.28 -5.58
CA TRP A 114 -4.57 6.23 -4.52
C TRP A 114 -5.76 7.00 -3.98
N CYS A 115 -6.61 7.53 -4.87
CA CYS A 115 -7.81 8.24 -4.48
C CYS A 115 -8.74 7.35 -3.64
N VAL A 116 -8.93 6.09 -4.06
CA VAL A 116 -9.72 5.10 -3.35
C VAL A 116 -9.10 4.76 -1.99
N SER A 117 -7.77 4.59 -1.91
CA SER A 117 -7.07 4.33 -0.65
C SER A 117 -7.19 5.52 0.33
N ALA A 118 -7.03 6.75 -0.16
CA ALA A 118 -7.19 7.97 0.64
C ALA A 118 -8.64 8.16 1.13
N ALA A 119 -9.63 7.94 0.27
CA ALA A 119 -11.04 7.96 0.66
C ALA A 119 -11.35 6.87 1.69
N GLY A 120 -10.84 5.65 1.46
CA GLY A 120 -10.97 4.53 2.39
C GLY A 120 -10.38 4.82 3.76
N MET A 121 -9.19 5.44 3.82
CA MET A 121 -8.56 5.91 5.07
C MET A 121 -9.46 6.90 5.81
N LEU A 122 -9.99 7.92 5.13
CA LEU A 122 -10.85 8.92 5.75
C LEU A 122 -12.14 8.30 6.31
N CYS A 123 -12.80 7.43 5.54
CA CYS A 123 -13.99 6.69 5.96
C CYS A 123 -13.69 5.75 7.14
N PHE A 124 -12.58 5.02 7.07
CA PHE A 124 -12.15 4.10 8.13
C PHE A 124 -11.82 4.85 9.42
N ALA A 125 -11.10 5.96 9.34
CA ALA A 125 -10.82 6.82 10.49
C ALA A 125 -12.09 7.41 11.10
N ALA A 126 -13.00 7.94 10.27
CA ALA A 126 -14.27 8.49 10.73
C ALA A 126 -15.13 7.41 11.41
N GLY A 127 -15.22 6.21 10.83
CA GLY A 127 -15.95 5.07 11.40
C GLY A 127 -15.33 4.54 12.69
N GLY A 128 -14.01 4.38 12.73
CA GLY A 128 -13.28 3.88 13.89
C GLY A 128 -13.31 4.85 15.07
N LEU A 129 -13.21 6.16 14.83
CA LEU A 129 -13.22 7.18 15.88
C LEU A 129 -14.61 7.52 16.39
N ARG A 130 -15.63 7.51 15.51
CA ARG A 130 -17.03 7.80 15.86
C ARG A 130 -17.85 6.55 16.20
N ASN A 131 -17.22 5.37 16.21
CA ASN A 131 -17.85 4.08 16.42
C ASN A 131 -19.04 3.80 15.47
N ALA A 132 -18.94 4.33 14.24
CA ALA A 132 -19.98 4.21 13.23
C ALA A 132 -19.69 2.99 12.34
N ARG A 133 -20.36 1.87 12.62
CA ARG A 133 -20.10 0.57 11.97
C ARG A 133 -20.21 0.63 10.44
N GLY A 134 -21.24 1.30 9.92
CA GLY A 134 -21.47 1.38 8.48
C GLY A 134 -20.31 2.08 7.75
N THR A 135 -19.85 3.21 8.28
CA THR A 135 -18.74 3.96 7.69
C THR A 135 -17.40 3.25 7.87
N LEU A 136 -17.21 2.54 8.99
CA LEU A 136 -16.02 1.71 9.21
C LEU A 136 -15.93 0.58 8.17
N VAL A 137 -17.02 -0.17 7.96
CA VAL A 137 -17.06 -1.26 6.98
C VAL A 137 -16.87 -0.72 5.57
N ALA A 138 -17.54 0.39 5.21
CA ALA A 138 -17.34 1.04 3.93
C ALA A 138 -15.87 1.46 3.72
N GLY A 139 -15.24 2.05 4.73
CA GLY A 139 -13.82 2.41 4.71
C GLY A 139 -12.91 1.18 4.53
N SER A 140 -13.19 0.09 5.23
CA SER A 140 -12.46 -1.19 5.07
C SER A 140 -12.57 -1.74 3.65
N VAL A 141 -13.76 -1.73 3.06
CA VAL A 141 -13.97 -2.19 1.67
C VAL A 141 -13.22 -1.32 0.68
N LEU A 142 -13.28 0.01 0.83
CA LEU A 142 -12.53 0.93 -0.02
C LEU A 142 -11.02 0.72 0.09
N LEU A 143 -10.50 0.53 1.30
CA LEU A 143 -9.08 0.21 1.51
C LEU A 143 -8.68 -1.08 0.80
N LEU A 144 -9.50 -2.14 0.88
CA LEU A 144 -9.24 -3.41 0.19
C LEU A 144 -9.25 -3.24 -1.34
N ILE A 145 -10.22 -2.50 -1.89
CA ILE A 145 -10.27 -2.20 -3.32
C ILE A 145 -9.01 -1.44 -3.75
N GLY A 146 -8.62 -0.41 -2.98
CA GLY A 146 -7.39 0.35 -3.21
C GLY A 146 -6.16 -0.55 -3.21
N GLU A 147 -6.02 -1.46 -2.23
CA GLU A 147 -4.91 -2.41 -2.19
C GLU A 147 -4.89 -3.33 -3.42
N ILE A 148 -6.04 -3.88 -3.83
CA ILE A 148 -6.13 -4.75 -5.01
C ILE A 148 -5.67 -4.00 -6.27
N MET A 149 -6.15 -2.78 -6.47
CA MET A 149 -5.76 -1.95 -7.61
C MET A 149 -4.25 -1.65 -7.62
N LEU A 150 -3.69 -1.24 -6.49
CA LEU A 150 -2.27 -0.90 -6.39
C LEU A 150 -1.38 -2.12 -6.55
N ARG A 151 -1.82 -3.29 -6.07
CA ARG A 151 -1.13 -4.56 -6.29
C ARG A 151 -1.19 -5.01 -7.73
N TYR A 152 -2.35 -4.87 -8.37
CA TYR A 152 -2.51 -5.15 -9.78
C TYR A 152 -1.53 -4.31 -10.62
N VAL A 153 -1.47 -2.99 -10.38
CA VAL A 153 -0.51 -2.12 -11.07
C VAL A 153 0.92 -2.55 -10.79
N PHE A 154 1.30 -2.78 -9.52
CA PHE A 154 2.66 -3.16 -9.15
C PHE A 154 3.16 -4.42 -9.89
N PHE A 155 2.32 -5.45 -10.01
CA PHE A 155 2.70 -6.68 -10.72
C PHE A 155 2.62 -6.54 -12.24
N SER A 156 1.79 -5.64 -12.76
CA SER A 156 1.64 -5.42 -14.22
C SER A 156 2.76 -4.55 -14.82
N ILE A 157 3.42 -3.73 -13.99
CA ILE A 157 4.60 -2.93 -14.39
C ILE A 157 5.93 -3.66 -14.13
N GLY A 158 5.84 -4.93 -13.76
CA GLY A 158 6.93 -5.87 -13.53
C GLY A 158 7.62 -6.37 -14.79
#